data_AF-A0A4Q3SB08-F1
#
_entry.id   AF-A0A4Q3SB08-F1
#
_cell.length_a   1.000
_cell.length_b   1.000
_cell.length_c   1.000
_cell.angle_alpha   90.00
_cell.angle_beta   90.00
_cell.angle_gamma   90.00
#
_symmetry.space_group_name_H-M   'P 1'
#
loop_
_entity.id
_entity.type
_entity.pdbx_description
1 polymer ?
#
loop_
_entity_poly.entity_id
_entity_poly.type
_entity_poly.pdbx_seq_one_letter_code
_entity_poly.pdbx_strand_id
1 'polypeptide(L)'
;MKQQELINYERIADAIGFIRENFRSQPNLEEVAARVHLSPFHFQKLFTEWAGTTPKKFLQYVSVGHARDLLKMNRATLSDTAFDTGLSGTGRLHDLFINVEGMTPAEFKNGGRNLSINYSFAESPFGNIIVASTTKGICFMAFENDEDIAYAQ
;
A
#
# COMPACT_ATOMS: atom_id res chain seq x y z
N MET A 1 17.90 26.84 -4.47
CA MET A 1 17.49 25.44 -4.72
C MET A 1 17.47 24.62 -3.44
N LYS A 2 18.61 24.40 -2.76
CA LYS A 2 18.70 23.53 -1.56
C LYS A 2 17.69 23.82 -0.43
N GLN A 3 17.39 25.09 -0.14
CA GLN A 3 16.47 25.44 0.96
C GLN A 3 15.00 25.10 0.65
N GLN A 4 14.53 25.31 -0.58
CA GLN A 4 13.16 24.97 -0.96
C GLN A 4 12.97 23.45 -1.03
N GLU A 5 14.00 22.72 -1.48
CA GLU A 5 14.02 21.26 -1.48
C GLU A 5 13.93 20.70 -0.06
N LEU A 6 14.67 21.28 0.89
CA LEU A 6 14.60 20.87 2.29
C LEU A 6 13.20 21.11 2.89
N ILE A 7 12.60 22.27 2.64
CA ILE A 7 11.22 22.58 3.09
C ILE A 7 10.21 21.59 2.49
N ASN A 8 10.35 21.28 1.20
CA ASN A 8 9.45 20.34 0.54
C ASN A 8 9.62 18.92 1.10
N TYR A 9 10.85 18.48 1.33
CA TYR A 9 11.14 17.21 1.99
C TYR A 9 10.48 17.12 3.36
N GLU A 10 10.67 18.13 4.23
CA GLU A 10 10.09 18.15 5.57
C GLU A 10 8.55 18.10 5.52
N ARG A 11 7.93 18.86 4.61
CA ARG A 11 6.47 18.81 4.40
C ARG A 11 5.99 17.43 4.00
N ILE A 12 6.65 16.76 3.05
CA ILE A 12 6.21 15.43 2.61
C ILE A 12 6.47 14.38 3.68
N ALA A 13 7.58 14.47 4.43
CA ALA A 13 7.83 13.62 5.58
C ALA A 13 6.75 13.77 6.66
N ASP A 14 6.36 15.00 6.98
CA ASP A 14 5.28 15.30 7.94
C ASP A 14 3.92 14.77 7.46
N ALA A 15 3.59 14.94 6.18
CA ALA A 15 2.38 14.37 5.58
C ALA A 15 2.36 12.83 5.64
N ILE A 16 3.48 12.17 5.35
CA ILE A 16 3.61 10.71 5.46
C ILE A 16 3.41 10.26 6.91
N GLY A 17 4.03 10.95 7.87
CA GLY A 17 3.85 10.68 9.30
C GLY A 17 2.38 10.79 9.70
N PHE A 18 1.73 11.89 9.32
CA PHE A 18 0.31 12.11 9.57
C PHE A 18 -0.58 11.00 8.99
N ILE A 19 -0.37 10.59 7.74
CA ILE A 19 -1.15 9.50 7.13
C ILE A 19 -0.93 8.19 7.90
N ARG A 20 0.31 7.85 8.28
CA ARG A 20 0.62 6.62 9.03
C ARG A 20 -0.02 6.59 10.41
N GLU A 21 -0.07 7.71 11.09
CA GLU A 21 -0.67 7.81 12.43
C GLU A 21 -2.20 7.84 12.39
N ASN A 22 -2.77 8.39 11.31
CA ASN A 22 -4.21 8.67 11.23
C ASN A 22 -4.95 7.83 10.18
N PHE A 23 -4.32 6.80 9.60
CA PHE A 23 -4.94 6.02 8.52
C PHE A 23 -6.32 5.45 8.88
N ARG A 24 -6.56 5.12 10.16
CA ARG A 24 -7.85 4.59 10.64
C ARG A 24 -9.01 5.57 10.48
N SER A 25 -8.76 6.89 10.50
CA SER A 25 -9.81 7.89 10.23
C SER A 25 -10.05 8.09 8.73
N GLN A 26 -9.26 7.43 7.87
CA GLN A 26 -9.29 7.56 6.41
C GLN A 26 -9.25 9.02 5.94
N PRO A 27 -8.23 9.81 6.32
CA PRO A 27 -8.18 11.22 6.02
C PRO A 27 -8.19 11.49 4.51
N ASN A 28 -8.96 12.47 4.09
CA ASN A 28 -9.06 12.89 2.70
C ASN A 28 -7.88 13.81 2.30
N LEU A 29 -7.83 14.20 1.03
CA LEU A 29 -6.72 14.99 0.48
C LEU A 29 -6.62 16.36 1.16
N GLU A 30 -7.77 16.99 1.42
CA GLU A 30 -7.89 18.31 2.03
C GLU A 30 -7.33 18.32 3.46
N GLU A 31 -7.65 17.30 4.26
CA GLU A 31 -7.18 17.15 5.63
C GLU A 31 -5.65 17.01 5.69
N VAL A 32 -5.06 16.17 4.83
CA VAL A 32 -3.60 16.00 4.79
C VAL A 32 -2.91 17.26 4.24
N ALA A 33 -3.49 17.92 3.23
CA ALA A 33 -2.92 19.15 2.67
C ALA A 33 -2.92 20.29 3.69
N ALA A 34 -4.00 20.41 4.49
CA ALA A 34 -4.09 21.38 5.57
C ALA A 34 -3.01 21.19 6.64
N ARG A 35 -2.64 19.93 6.95
CA ARG A 35 -1.59 19.60 7.93
C ARG A 35 -0.22 20.19 7.57
N VAL A 36 0.05 20.37 6.28
CA VAL A 36 1.33 20.90 5.76
C VAL A 36 1.19 22.29 5.13
N HIS A 37 0.06 22.94 5.37
CA HIS A 37 -0.26 24.31 4.93
C HIS A 37 -0.16 24.49 3.41
N LEU A 38 -0.66 23.52 2.64
CA LEU A 38 -0.73 23.58 1.18
C LEU A 38 -2.18 23.49 0.69
N SER A 39 -2.43 24.02 -0.50
CA SER A 39 -3.67 23.72 -1.20
C SER A 39 -3.69 22.24 -1.63
N PRO A 40 -4.86 21.59 -1.75
CA PRO A 40 -4.96 20.18 -2.14
C PRO A 40 -4.27 19.87 -3.46
N PHE A 41 -4.41 20.76 -4.45
CA PHE A 41 -3.77 20.62 -5.76
C PHE A 41 -2.23 20.66 -5.69
N HIS A 42 -1.67 21.63 -4.97
CA HIS A 42 -0.23 21.74 -4.80
C HIS A 42 0.30 20.54 -4.01
N PHE A 43 -0.37 20.18 -2.91
CA PHE A 43 0.01 19.03 -2.10
C PHE A 43 0.03 17.73 -2.91
N GLN A 44 -1.01 17.44 -3.69
CA GLN A 44 -1.06 16.22 -4.51
C GLN A 44 0.13 16.13 -5.46
N LYS A 45 0.46 17.22 -6.15
CA LYS A 45 1.60 17.28 -7.07
C LYS A 45 2.91 17.06 -6.33
N LEU A 46 3.15 17.82 -5.27
CA LEU A 46 4.40 17.76 -4.50
C LEU A 46 4.60 16.39 -3.84
N PHE A 47 3.54 15.82 -3.27
CA PHE A 47 3.60 14.48 -2.67
C PHE A 47 3.92 13.43 -3.73
N THR A 48 3.31 13.49 -4.91
CA THR A 48 3.58 12.53 -5.99
C THR A 48 5.02 12.64 -6.50
N GLU A 49 5.55 13.85 -6.63
CA GLU A 49 6.94 14.09 -7.06
C GLU A 49 7.96 13.52 -6.07
N TRP A 50 7.70 13.61 -4.77
CA TRP A 50 8.65 13.16 -3.73
C TRP A 50 8.44 11.71 -3.30
N ALA A 51 7.19 11.27 -3.13
CA ALA A 51 6.86 9.93 -2.65
C ALA A 51 6.69 8.89 -3.78
N GLY A 52 6.64 9.34 -5.05
CA GLY A 52 6.43 8.47 -6.22
C GLY A 52 5.02 7.88 -6.36
N THR A 53 4.09 8.25 -5.49
CA THR A 53 2.68 7.81 -5.53
C THR A 53 1.76 8.90 -5.01
N THR A 54 0.45 8.78 -5.25
CA THR A 54 -0.53 9.77 -4.78
C THR A 54 -0.81 9.58 -3.28
N PRO A 55 -1.21 10.65 -2.54
CA PRO A 55 -1.58 10.53 -1.12
C PRO A 55 -2.66 9.47 -0.87
N LYS A 56 -3.65 9.38 -1.75
CA LYS A 56 -4.73 8.39 -1.68
C LYS A 56 -4.19 6.96 -1.80
N LYS A 57 -3.32 6.69 -2.78
CA LYS A 57 -2.70 5.36 -2.91
C LYS A 57 -1.80 5.04 -1.73
N PHE A 58 -1.06 6.02 -1.21
CA PHE A 58 -0.25 5.84 -0.01
C PHE A 58 -1.10 5.42 1.20
N LEU A 59 -2.23 6.10 1.44
CA LEU A 59 -3.19 5.72 2.48
C LEU A 59 -3.73 4.29 2.28
N GLN A 60 -4.02 3.90 1.03
CA GLN A 60 -4.43 2.53 0.70
C GLN A 60 -3.34 1.51 1.05
N TYR A 61 -2.07 1.79 0.73
CA TYR A 61 -0.94 0.92 1.06
C TYR A 61 -0.75 0.76 2.58
N VAL A 62 -0.84 1.85 3.34
CA VAL A 62 -0.78 1.81 4.81
C VAL A 62 -1.95 0.99 5.37
N SER A 63 -3.16 1.24 4.86
CA SER A 63 -4.38 0.57 5.32
C SER A 63 -4.35 -0.94 5.04
N VAL A 64 -3.92 -1.36 3.84
CA VAL A 64 -3.86 -2.79 3.52
C VAL A 64 -2.75 -3.49 4.31
N GLY A 65 -1.62 -2.81 4.58
CA GLY A 65 -0.56 -3.36 5.42
C GLY A 65 -1.09 -3.74 6.80
N HIS A 66 -1.85 -2.84 7.42
CA HIS A 66 -2.52 -3.14 8.68
C HIS A 66 -3.53 -4.28 8.57
N ALA A 67 -4.35 -4.29 7.51
CA ALA A 67 -5.34 -5.34 7.30
C ALA A 67 -4.69 -6.73 7.12
N ARG A 68 -3.54 -6.81 6.42
CA ARG A 68 -2.78 -8.06 6.27
C ARG A 68 -2.31 -8.60 7.62
N ASP A 69 -1.80 -7.73 8.49
CA ASP A 69 -1.35 -8.13 9.83
C ASP A 69 -2.51 -8.70 10.65
N LEU A 70 -3.69 -8.06 10.60
CA LEU A 70 -4.90 -8.55 11.28
C LEU A 70 -5.35 -9.92 10.73
N LEU A 71 -5.35 -10.10 9.41
CA LEU A 71 -5.76 -11.37 8.78
C LEU A 71 -4.77 -12.50 9.11
N LYS A 72 -3.47 -12.21 9.22
CA LYS A 72 -2.44 -13.18 9.62
C LYS A 72 -2.59 -13.64 11.08
N MET A 73 -3.15 -12.81 11.97
CA MET A 73 -3.39 -13.17 13.37
C MET A 73 -4.49 -14.25 13.56
N ASN A 74 -5.08 -14.78 12.47
CA ASN A 74 -6.02 -15.91 12.40
C ASN A 74 -7.30 -15.83 13.25
N ARG A 75 -7.48 -14.77 14.04
CA ARG A 75 -8.64 -14.57 14.93
C ARG A 75 -9.60 -13.49 14.42
N ALA A 76 -9.17 -12.57 13.56
CA ALA A 76 -10.02 -11.51 13.04
C ALA A 76 -10.96 -12.03 11.94
N THR A 77 -12.24 -11.63 12.00
CA THR A 77 -13.16 -11.79 10.88
C THR A 77 -12.91 -10.71 9.82
N LEU A 78 -13.48 -10.86 8.62
CA LEU A 78 -13.39 -9.81 7.59
C LEU A 78 -14.07 -8.52 8.05
N SER A 79 -15.15 -8.63 8.83
CA SER A 79 -15.86 -7.47 9.40
C SER A 79 -14.99 -6.74 10.41
N ASP A 80 -14.36 -7.46 11.34
CA ASP A 80 -13.44 -6.87 12.33
C ASP A 80 -12.25 -6.21 11.63
N THR A 81 -11.69 -6.90 10.63
CA THR A 81 -10.56 -6.38 9.85
C THR A 81 -10.94 -5.08 9.14
N ALA A 82 -12.11 -5.02 8.52
CA ALA A 82 -12.59 -3.80 7.86
C ALA A 82 -12.76 -2.66 8.86
N PHE A 83 -13.38 -2.93 10.01
CA PHE A 83 -13.59 -1.96 11.08
C PHE A 83 -12.26 -1.43 11.64
N ASP A 84 -11.34 -2.31 12.03
CA ASP A 84 -10.05 -1.93 12.62
C ASP A 84 -9.13 -1.20 11.64
N THR A 85 -9.30 -1.45 10.33
CA THR A 85 -8.60 -0.72 9.26
C THR A 85 -9.19 0.67 9.00
N GLY A 86 -10.35 1.00 9.58
CA GLY A 86 -11.05 2.27 9.37
C GLY A 86 -11.94 2.29 8.13
N LEU A 87 -12.22 1.13 7.53
CA LEU A 87 -13.03 1.01 6.32
C LEU A 87 -14.52 0.92 6.66
N SER A 88 -15.36 1.43 5.77
CA SER A 88 -16.82 1.46 5.97
C SER A 88 -17.50 0.08 5.88
N GLY A 89 -16.75 -1.00 5.67
CA GLY A 89 -17.27 -2.36 5.60
C GLY A 89 -16.43 -3.31 4.76
N THR A 90 -16.85 -4.58 4.73
CA THR A 90 -16.14 -5.68 4.07
C THR A 90 -16.02 -5.51 2.55
N GLY A 91 -16.98 -4.82 1.91
CA GLY A 91 -16.88 -4.47 0.49
C GLY A 91 -15.69 -3.55 0.18
N ARG A 92 -15.44 -2.55 1.03
CA ARG A 92 -14.25 -1.68 0.89
C ARG A 92 -12.95 -2.42 1.14
N LEU A 93 -12.95 -3.34 2.11
CA LEU A 93 -11.81 -4.22 2.35
C LEU A 93 -11.52 -5.09 1.12
N HIS A 94 -12.58 -5.65 0.51
CA HIS A 94 -12.46 -6.42 -0.71
C HIS A 94 -11.85 -5.58 -1.85
N ASP A 95 -12.41 -4.41 -2.14
CA ASP A 95 -11.89 -3.51 -3.18
C ASP A 95 -10.44 -3.12 -2.92
N LEU A 96 -10.08 -2.84 -1.66
CA LEU A 96 -8.72 -2.48 -1.28
C LEU A 96 -7.73 -3.61 -1.59
N PHE A 97 -8.06 -4.84 -1.20
CA PHE A 97 -7.24 -6.02 -1.44
C PHE A 97 -7.08 -6.34 -2.93
N ILE A 98 -8.15 -6.25 -3.72
CA ILE A 98 -8.06 -6.43 -5.17
C ILE A 98 -7.11 -5.41 -5.79
N ASN A 99 -7.26 -4.14 -5.43
CA ASN A 99 -6.49 -3.05 -6.03
C ASN A 99 -5.01 -3.04 -5.63
N VAL A 100 -4.68 -3.53 -4.43
CA VAL A 100 -3.33 -3.43 -3.88
C VAL A 100 -2.58 -4.75 -3.84
N GLU A 101 -3.26 -5.84 -3.48
CA GLU A 101 -2.64 -7.17 -3.27
C GLU A 101 -2.93 -8.13 -4.43
N GLY A 102 -3.71 -7.71 -5.44
CA GLY A 102 -4.04 -8.57 -6.58
C GLY A 102 -4.76 -9.85 -6.18
N MET A 103 -5.48 -9.86 -5.05
CA MET A 103 -6.25 -10.99 -4.55
C MET A 103 -7.34 -10.52 -3.58
N THR A 104 -8.30 -11.37 -3.23
CA THR A 104 -9.31 -11.06 -2.21
C THR A 104 -8.76 -11.21 -0.78
N PRO A 105 -9.39 -10.60 0.24
CA PRO A 105 -9.01 -10.82 1.64
C PRO A 105 -9.07 -12.29 2.06
N ALA A 106 -10.03 -13.06 1.52
CA ALA A 106 -10.19 -14.49 1.83
C ALA A 106 -9.10 -15.34 1.18
N GLU A 107 -8.72 -15.03 -0.06
CA GLU A 107 -7.58 -15.66 -0.75
C GLU A 107 -6.27 -15.35 -0.02
N PHE A 108 -6.07 -14.11 0.42
CA PHE A 108 -4.92 -13.76 1.25
C PHE A 108 -4.90 -14.53 2.57
N LYS A 109 -6.03 -14.56 3.30
CA LYS A 109 -6.15 -15.25 4.59
C LYS A 109 -5.90 -16.76 4.48
N ASN A 110 -6.22 -17.38 3.35
CA ASN A 110 -5.96 -18.81 3.14
C ASN A 110 -4.53 -19.12 2.66
N GLY A 111 -3.67 -18.10 2.54
CA GLY A 111 -2.30 -18.24 2.06
C GLY A 111 -2.21 -18.46 0.55
N GLY A 112 -3.22 -18.07 -0.22
CA GLY A 112 -3.24 -18.24 -1.68
C GLY A 112 -3.32 -19.70 -2.16
N ARG A 113 -3.69 -20.67 -1.30
CA ARG A 113 -3.62 -22.12 -1.59
C ARG A 113 -4.33 -22.58 -2.86
N ASN A 114 -5.35 -21.85 -3.30
CA ASN A 114 -6.16 -22.19 -4.48
C ASN A 114 -6.01 -21.14 -5.60
N LEU A 115 -5.00 -20.28 -5.52
CA LEU A 115 -4.71 -19.30 -6.57
C LEU A 115 -3.76 -19.91 -7.60
N SER A 116 -4.08 -19.71 -8.87
CA SER A 116 -3.08 -19.83 -9.92
C SER A 116 -2.25 -18.55 -9.91
N ILE A 117 -0.96 -18.69 -9.59
CA ILE A 117 0.00 -17.60 -9.55
C ILE A 117 1.01 -17.81 -10.67
N ASN A 118 1.03 -16.86 -11.61
CA ASN A 118 2.06 -16.80 -12.63
C ASN A 118 3.20 -15.94 -12.11
N TYR A 119 4.45 -16.33 -12.34
CA TYR A 119 5.60 -15.53 -11.97
C TYR A 119 6.64 -15.49 -13.09
N SER A 120 7.46 -14.45 -13.07
CA SER A 120 8.60 -14.30 -13.96
C SER A 120 9.71 -13.54 -13.25
N PHE A 121 10.95 -13.89 -13.58
CA PHE A 121 12.12 -13.09 -13.25
C PHE A 121 12.45 -12.13 -14.39
N ALA A 122 13.01 -10.97 -14.05
CA ALA A 122 13.49 -9.99 -15.02
C ALA A 122 14.64 -9.17 -14.44
N GLU A 123 15.55 -8.69 -15.29
CA GLU A 123 16.54 -7.69 -14.92
C GLU A 123 15.90 -6.29 -14.88
N SER A 124 16.28 -5.47 -13.90
CA SER A 124 15.87 -4.08 -13.79
C SER A 124 17.07 -3.17 -13.47
N PRO A 125 16.95 -1.83 -13.64
CA PRO A 125 17.99 -0.89 -13.23
C PRO A 125 18.36 -0.95 -11.74
N PHE A 126 17.53 -1.59 -10.91
CA PHE A 126 17.73 -1.73 -9.46
C PHE A 126 18.16 -3.15 -9.05
N GLY A 127 18.45 -4.04 -10.01
CA GLY A 127 18.78 -5.44 -9.79
C GLY A 127 17.71 -6.40 -10.31
N ASN A 128 17.91 -7.69 -10.06
CA ASN A 128 16.97 -8.73 -10.49
C ASN A 128 15.67 -8.62 -9.69
N ILE A 129 14.55 -8.78 -10.37
CA ILE A 129 13.22 -8.77 -9.78
C ILE A 129 12.51 -10.08 -10.07
N ILE A 130 11.70 -10.51 -9.11
CA ILE A 130 10.61 -11.45 -9.32
C ILE A 130 9.30 -10.68 -9.29
N VAL A 131 8.41 -10.98 -10.23
CA VAL A 131 7.03 -10.48 -10.24
C VAL A 131 6.10 -11.67 -10.31
N ALA A 132 5.12 -11.73 -9.40
CA ALA A 132 4.06 -12.72 -9.42
C ALA A 132 2.69 -12.04 -9.55
N SER A 133 1.78 -12.70 -10.27
CA SER A 133 0.43 -12.19 -10.52
C SER A 133 -0.61 -13.29 -10.46
N THR A 134 -1.81 -12.91 -10.01
CA THR A 134 -3.03 -13.69 -10.17
C THR A 134 -3.82 -13.15 -11.37
N THR A 135 -5.00 -13.73 -11.64
CA THR A 135 -5.95 -13.18 -12.61
C THR A 135 -6.48 -11.79 -12.27
N LYS A 136 -6.28 -11.31 -11.03
CA LYS A 136 -6.75 -10.01 -10.54
C LYS A 136 -5.67 -8.92 -10.59
N GLY A 137 -4.40 -9.29 -10.71
CA GLY A 137 -3.29 -8.33 -10.76
C GLY A 137 -1.99 -8.87 -10.16
N ILE A 138 -0.98 -7.99 -10.07
CA ILE A 138 0.29 -8.30 -9.40
C ILE A 138 0.01 -8.51 -7.91
N CYS A 139 0.40 -9.67 -7.39
CA CYS A 139 0.25 -10.04 -5.99
C CYS A 139 1.56 -10.07 -5.22
N PHE A 140 2.68 -10.08 -5.92
CA PHE A 140 4.00 -10.07 -5.31
C PHE A 140 5.03 -9.44 -6.25
N MET A 141 5.93 -8.67 -5.67
CA MET A 141 7.10 -8.13 -6.36
C MET A 141 8.22 -7.95 -5.34
N ALA A 142 9.40 -8.47 -5.65
CA ALA A 142 10.58 -8.33 -4.80
C ALA A 142 11.84 -8.22 -5.66
N PHE A 143 12.86 -7.55 -5.12
CA PHE A 143 14.22 -7.65 -5.63
C PHE A 143 14.85 -8.91 -5.06
N GLU A 144 15.25 -9.84 -5.92
CA GLU A 144 15.87 -11.09 -5.51
C GLU A 144 16.87 -11.54 -6.58
N ASN A 145 18.10 -11.82 -6.14
CA ASN A 145 19.17 -12.25 -7.03
C ASN A 145 19.29 -13.78 -7.08
N ASP A 146 18.72 -14.48 -6.10
CA ASP A 146 18.73 -15.93 -5.99
C ASP A 146 17.33 -16.52 -6.23
N GLU A 147 17.17 -17.23 -7.34
CA GLU A 147 15.89 -17.83 -7.72
C GLU A 147 15.38 -18.82 -6.67
N ASP A 148 16.26 -19.54 -5.96
CA ASP A 148 15.86 -20.53 -4.95
C ASP A 148 15.28 -19.86 -3.69
N ILE A 149 15.79 -18.68 -3.32
CA ILE A 149 15.26 -17.88 -2.22
C ILE A 149 13.90 -17.28 -2.60
N ALA A 150 13.73 -16.88 -3.86
CA ALA A 150 12.48 -16.31 -4.36
C ALA A 150 11.28 -17.28 -4.22
N TYR A 151 11.50 -18.60 -4.34
CA TYR A 151 10.45 -19.59 -4.14
C TYR A 151 9.99 -19.77 -2.68
N ALA A 152 10.80 -19.33 -1.72
CA ALA A 152 10.54 -19.52 -0.28
C ALA A 152 9.83 -18.32 0.39
N GLN A 153 9.62 -17.22 -0.35
CA GLN A 153 8.99 -15.97 0.12
C GLN A 153 7.47 -15.95 -0.17
#